data_AF-A0A3D3Z7Z2-F1
#
_entry.id   AF-A0A3D3Z7Z2-F1
#
_cell.length_a   1.000
_cell.length_b   1.000
_cell.length_c   1.000
_cell.angle_alpha   90.00
_cell.angle_beta   90.00
_cell.angle_gamma   90.00
#
_symmetry.space_group_name_H-M   'P 1'
#
loop_
_entity.id
_entity.type
_entity.pdbx_description
1 polymer ?
#
loop_
_entity_poly.entity_id
_entity_poly.type
_entity_poly.pdbx_seq_one_letter_code
_entity_poly.pdbx_strand_id
1 'polypeptide(L)'
;MFDVHDGSETVVELAWWDPDVLTEANIMPATGLATDYLNVFNEAVMLFGLLSDMPDMIEELRNWEPLTYEQHFARSGFQAKDLAILAYQNADPAIKGPFDAL
;
A
#
# COMPACT_ATOMS: atom_id res chain seq x y z
N MET A 1 -18.50 10.46 27.68
CA MET A 1 -18.99 10.63 26.30
C MET A 1 -17.75 10.61 25.44
N PHE A 2 -17.32 9.41 25.01
CA PHE A 2 -16.22 9.28 24.07
C PHE A 2 -16.82 9.45 22.69
N ASP A 3 -16.45 10.56 22.06
CA ASP A 3 -16.78 10.81 20.66
C ASP A 3 -15.93 9.87 19.83
N VAL A 4 -16.55 8.78 19.37
CA VAL A 4 -15.98 7.89 18.38
C VAL A 4 -16.34 8.53 17.05
N HIS A 5 -15.54 9.51 16.61
CA HIS A 5 -15.67 10.01 15.25
C HIS A 5 -15.37 8.86 14.30
N ASP A 6 -16.46 8.43 13.70
CA ASP A 6 -16.61 7.50 12.61
C ASP A 6 -15.73 7.91 11.43
N GLY A 7 -14.50 7.39 11.38
CA GLY A 7 -13.61 7.51 10.23
C GLY A 7 -14.07 6.69 9.02
N SER A 8 -15.24 6.02 9.09
CA SER A 8 -15.81 5.21 8.02
C SER A 8 -16.71 6.05 7.11
N GLU A 9 -17.37 7.12 7.60
CA GLU A 9 -18.18 8.01 6.75
C GLU A 9 -17.35 8.74 5.68
N THR A 10 -16.10 9.13 5.97
CA THR A 10 -15.23 9.82 5.01
C THR A 10 -14.70 8.93 3.88
N VAL A 11 -14.63 7.61 4.09
CA VAL A 11 -14.04 6.69 3.11
C VAL A 11 -15.02 6.48 1.95
N VAL A 12 -16.33 6.44 2.21
CA VAL A 12 -17.36 6.20 1.18
C VAL A 12 -17.54 7.41 0.23
N GLU A 13 -17.15 8.62 0.65
CA GLU A 13 -17.21 9.84 -0.17
C GLU A 13 -16.06 10.01 -1.16
N LEU A 14 -15.01 9.19 -1.06
CA LEU A 14 -13.89 9.24 -1.99
C LEU A 14 -14.32 8.68 -3.36
N ALA A 15 -14.11 9.43 -4.45
CA ALA A 15 -14.48 9.04 -5.80
C ALA A 15 -13.53 7.96 -6.38
N TRP A 16 -13.40 6.83 -5.70
CA TRP A 16 -12.53 5.69 -6.06
C TRP A 16 -12.87 5.05 -7.40
N TRP A 17 -14.07 5.31 -7.92
CA TRP A 17 -14.54 4.82 -9.21
C TRP A 17 -14.24 5.79 -10.37
N ASP A 18 -13.81 7.02 -10.06
CA ASP A 18 -13.54 8.06 -11.07
C ASP A 18 -12.09 7.96 -11.57
N PRO A 19 -11.85 7.63 -12.85
CA PRO A 19 -10.50 7.49 -13.40
C PRO A 19 -9.65 8.75 -13.32
N ASP A 20 -10.26 9.95 -13.41
CA ASP A 20 -9.51 11.20 -13.37
C ASP A 20 -9.01 11.47 -11.96
N VAL A 21 -9.87 11.23 -10.95
CA VAL A 21 -9.51 11.33 -9.52
C VAL A 21 -8.40 10.34 -9.16
N LEU A 22 -8.49 9.10 -9.62
CA LEU A 22 -7.44 8.10 -9.40
C LEU A 22 -6.12 8.51 -10.06
N THR A 23 -6.16 9.00 -11.29
CA THR A 23 -4.96 9.41 -12.04
C THR A 23 -4.27 10.59 -11.36
N GLU A 24 -5.03 11.62 -10.93
CA GLU A 24 -4.49 12.76 -10.19
C GLU A 24 -3.83 12.33 -8.87
N ALA A 25 -4.34 11.26 -8.25
CA ALA A 25 -3.79 10.68 -7.04
C ALA A 25 -2.62 9.69 -7.26
N ASN A 26 -2.12 9.52 -8.50
CA ASN A 26 -1.12 8.52 -8.87
C ASN A 26 -1.55 7.06 -8.60
N ILE A 27 -2.84 6.77 -8.76
CA ILE A 27 -3.42 5.43 -8.70
C ILE A 27 -3.82 5.03 -10.13
N MET A 28 -3.43 3.84 -10.57
CA MET A 28 -3.74 3.36 -11.93
C MET A 28 -5.23 3.01 -12.03
N PRO A 29 -6.05 3.71 -12.84
CA PRO A 29 -7.50 3.48 -12.86
C PRO A 29 -7.92 2.09 -13.30
N ALA A 30 -7.13 1.47 -14.18
CA ALA A 30 -7.41 0.14 -14.71
C ALA A 30 -7.26 -0.98 -13.65
N THR A 31 -6.50 -0.74 -12.58
CA THR A 31 -6.17 -1.76 -11.58
C THR A 31 -6.52 -1.37 -10.15
N GLY A 32 -6.72 -0.07 -9.87
CA GLY A 32 -6.88 0.45 -8.51
C GLY A 32 -5.59 0.45 -7.69
N LEU A 33 -4.43 0.19 -8.33
CA LEU A 33 -3.14 0.06 -7.65
C LEU A 33 -2.28 1.32 -7.83
N ALA A 34 -1.64 1.76 -6.75
CA ALA A 34 -0.59 2.77 -6.77
C ALA A 34 0.79 2.09 -6.78
N THR A 35 1.69 2.60 -7.64
CA THR A 35 3.06 2.09 -7.77
C THR A 35 3.89 2.32 -6.51
N ASP A 36 3.49 3.25 -5.66
CA ASP A 36 4.13 3.53 -4.37
C ASP A 36 4.21 2.29 -3.46
N TYR A 37 3.33 1.29 -3.63
CA TYR A 37 3.43 0.01 -2.92
C TYR A 37 4.78 -0.68 -3.12
N LEU A 38 5.42 -0.51 -4.27
CA LEU A 38 6.74 -1.09 -4.54
C LEU A 38 7.82 -0.59 -3.57
N ASN A 39 7.59 0.54 -2.89
CA ASN A 39 8.50 1.05 -1.88
C ASN A 39 8.63 0.13 -0.66
N VAL A 40 7.69 -0.78 -0.41
CA VAL A 40 7.83 -1.83 0.62
C VAL A 40 9.13 -2.63 0.40
N PHE A 41 9.43 -2.98 -0.85
CA PHE A 41 10.62 -3.77 -1.19
C PHE A 41 11.94 -2.98 -1.06
N ASN A 42 11.90 -1.65 -0.97
CA ASN A 42 13.12 -0.86 -0.75
C ASN A 42 13.77 -1.16 0.60
N GLU A 43 13.00 -1.58 1.61
CA GLU A 43 13.54 -2.00 2.90
C GLU A 43 14.38 -3.28 2.76
N ALA A 44 13.87 -4.30 2.04
CA ALA A 44 14.64 -5.51 1.76
C ALA A 44 15.92 -5.22 0.97
N VAL A 45 15.86 -4.33 -0.03
CA VAL A 45 17.03 -3.89 -0.80
C VAL A 45 18.04 -3.15 0.09
N MET A 46 17.56 -2.33 1.02
CA MET A 46 18.41 -1.65 2.00
C MET A 46 19.12 -2.65 2.92
N LEU A 47 18.38 -3.59 3.51
CA LEU A 47 18.93 -4.66 4.36
C LEU A 47 19.96 -5.50 3.60
N PHE A 48 19.68 -5.84 2.35
CA PHE A 48 20.61 -6.56 1.48
C PHE A 48 21.91 -5.77 1.23
N GLY A 49 21.81 -4.46 0.98
CA GLY A 49 22.99 -3.60 0.80
C GLY A 49 23.89 -3.53 2.05
N LEU A 50 23.28 -3.56 3.24
CA LEU A 50 24.00 -3.52 4.52
C LEU A 50 24.79 -4.80 4.81
N LEU A 51 24.50 -5.94 4.16
CA LEU A 51 25.18 -7.21 4.43
C LEU A 51 26.70 -7.17 4.20
N SER A 52 27.16 -6.29 3.31
CA SER A 52 28.59 -6.14 3.01
C SER A 52 29.38 -5.56 4.18
N ASP A 53 28.79 -4.62 4.92
CA ASP A 53 29.40 -3.94 6.06
C ASP A 53 28.95 -4.53 7.41
N MET A 54 27.72 -5.06 7.47
CA MET A 54 27.08 -5.63 8.65
C MET A 54 26.44 -6.99 8.31
N PRO A 55 27.22 -8.08 8.26
CA PRO A 55 26.71 -9.42 7.92
C PRO A 55 25.58 -9.92 8.84
N ASP A 56 25.51 -9.44 10.08
CA ASP A 56 24.47 -9.81 11.06
C ASP A 56 23.06 -9.37 10.62
N MET A 57 22.94 -8.41 9.70
CA MET A 57 21.65 -8.01 9.10
C MET A 57 21.02 -9.11 8.24
N ILE A 58 21.72 -10.23 8.00
CA ILE A 58 21.15 -11.38 7.31
C ILE A 58 19.93 -11.95 8.04
N GLU A 59 19.92 -11.89 9.37
CA GLU A 59 18.78 -12.38 10.15
C GLU A 59 17.58 -11.43 10.04
N GLU A 60 17.80 -10.11 10.01
CA GLU A 60 16.73 -9.13 9.72
C GLU A 60 16.16 -9.34 8.31
N LEU A 61 17.03 -9.50 7.30
CA LEU A 61 16.61 -9.76 5.92
C LEU A 61 15.85 -11.09 5.78
N ARG A 62 16.23 -12.12 6.55
CA ARG A 62 15.54 -13.42 6.57
C ARG A 62 14.15 -13.36 7.18
N ASN A 63 13.96 -12.49 8.16
CA ASN A 63 12.68 -12.30 8.85
C ASN A 63 11.83 -11.21 8.20
N TRP A 64 12.37 -10.49 7.21
CA TRP A 64 11.64 -9.46 6.48
C TRP A 64 10.53 -10.08 5.65
N GLU A 65 9.33 -9.51 5.77
CA GLU A 65 8.16 -9.84 4.97
C GLU A 65 7.54 -8.54 4.45
N PRO A 66 7.02 -8.51 3.20
CA PRO A 66 6.32 -7.34 2.70
C PRO A 66 5.05 -7.08 3.50
N LEU A 67 4.77 -5.81 3.80
CA LEU A 67 3.46 -5.41 4.30
C LEU A 67 2.39 -5.65 3.25
N THR A 68 1.16 -5.98 3.67
CA THR A 68 0.03 -6.01 2.72
C THR A 68 -0.19 -4.61 2.12
N TYR A 69 -0.85 -4.52 0.97
CA TYR A 69 -1.13 -3.24 0.31
C TYR A 69 -1.77 -2.22 1.25
N GLU A 70 -2.80 -2.65 1.98
CA GLU A 70 -3.52 -1.79 2.93
C GLU A 70 -2.64 -1.39 4.12
N GLN A 71 -1.82 -2.31 4.63
CA GLN A 71 -0.88 -2.02 5.72
C GLN A 71 0.20 -1.02 5.33
N HIS A 72 0.74 -1.13 4.11
CA HIS A 72 1.69 -0.16 3.57
C HIS A 72 1.09 1.23 3.55
N PHE A 73 -0.05 1.42 2.88
CA PHE A 73 -0.66 2.74 2.74
C PHE A 73 -1.17 3.32 4.05
N ALA A 74 -1.69 2.50 4.97
CA ALA A 74 -2.10 2.96 6.29
C ALA A 74 -0.92 3.59 7.08
N ARG A 75 0.30 3.08 6.86
CA ARG A 75 1.53 3.51 7.55
C ARG A 75 2.37 4.50 6.75
N SER A 76 2.18 4.60 5.44
CA SER A 76 2.99 5.45 4.57
C SER A 76 2.59 6.92 4.67
N GLY A 77 3.48 7.79 4.17
CA GLY A 77 3.20 9.22 3.98
C GLY A 77 2.49 9.53 2.66
N PHE A 78 1.95 8.52 1.97
CA PHE A 78 1.30 8.71 0.68
C PHE A 78 0.05 9.58 0.82
N GLN A 79 0.00 10.70 0.08
CA GLN A 79 -1.01 11.74 0.27
C GLN A 79 -2.45 11.22 0.08
N ALA A 80 -2.66 10.32 -0.87
CA ALA A 80 -3.97 9.76 -1.21
C ALA A 80 -4.16 8.34 -0.66
N LYS A 81 -3.57 8.01 0.50
CA LYS A 81 -3.58 6.64 1.06
C LYS A 81 -4.98 6.05 1.24
N ASP A 82 -5.94 6.84 1.72
CA ASP A 82 -7.30 6.34 1.98
C ASP A 82 -8.02 6.02 0.65
N LEU A 83 -7.79 6.83 -0.39
CA LEU A 83 -8.28 6.58 -1.74
C LEU A 83 -7.60 5.36 -2.36
N ALA A 84 -6.29 5.18 -2.17
CA ALA A 84 -5.55 4.02 -2.67
C ALA A 84 -6.04 2.72 -2.03
N ILE A 85 -6.25 2.73 -0.71
CA ILE A 85 -6.81 1.59 0.03
C ILE A 85 -8.21 1.26 -0.50
N LEU A 86 -9.08 2.25 -0.64
CA LEU A 86 -10.45 2.03 -1.08
C LEU A 86 -10.55 1.57 -2.54
N ALA A 87 -9.75 2.16 -3.43
CA ALA A 87 -9.64 1.73 -4.82
C ALA A 87 -9.15 0.27 -4.90
N TYR A 88 -8.16 -0.09 -4.08
CA TYR A 88 -7.70 -1.48 -3.98
C TYR A 88 -8.78 -2.42 -3.42
N GLN A 89 -9.50 -2.01 -2.38
CA GLN A 89 -10.58 -2.83 -1.81
C GLN A 89 -11.64 -3.17 -2.85
N ASN A 90 -11.96 -2.23 -3.74
CA ASN A 90 -12.97 -2.36 -4.80
C ASN A 90 -12.41 -2.80 -6.16
N ALA A 91 -11.10 -3.04 -6.27
CA ALA A 91 -10.49 -3.50 -7.52
C ALA A 91 -11.02 -4.88 -7.94
N ASP A 92 -10.96 -5.18 -9.24
CA ASP A 92 -11.40 -6.45 -9.80
C ASP A 92 -10.70 -7.62 -9.07
N PRO A 93 -11.45 -8.60 -8.53
CA PRO A 93 -10.87 -9.79 -7.92
C PRO A 93 -9.87 -10.55 -8.81
N ALA A 94 -10.01 -10.47 -10.13
CA ALA A 94 -9.05 -11.05 -11.09
C ALA A 94 -7.67 -10.34 -11.07
N ILE A 95 -7.61 -9.09 -10.60
CA ILE A 95 -6.39 -8.33 -10.40
C ILE A 95 -5.88 -8.52 -8.96
N LYS A 96 -6.75 -8.41 -7.96
CA LYS A 96 -6.39 -8.54 -6.54
C LYS A 96 -5.88 -9.94 -6.20
N GLY A 97 -6.56 -10.99 -6.66
CA GLY A 97 -6.24 -12.37 -6.29
C GLY A 97 -4.79 -12.76 -6.59
N PRO A 98 -4.28 -12.56 -7.82
CA PRO A 98 -2.87 -12.79 -8.13
C PRO A 98 -1.91 -11.87 -7.38
N PHE A 99 -2.33 -10.64 -7.07
CA PHE A 99 -1.50 -9.66 -6.36
C PHE A 99 -1.34 -9.98 -4.86
N ASP A 100 -2.42 -10.39 -4.19
CA ASP A 100 -2.42 -10.81 -2.78
C ASP A 100 -1.66 -12.14 -2.55
N ALA A 101 -1.40 -12.89 -3.62
CA ALA A 101 -0.69 -14.17 -3.57
C ALA A 101 0.84 -14.04 -3.79
N LEU A 102 1.35 -12.81 -3.96
CA LEU A 102 2.78 -12.50 -4.07
C LEU A 102 3.47 -12.56 -2.71
#